data_AF-A0A3L6TUG2-F1
#
_entry.id   AF-A0A3L6TUG2-F1
#
_cell.length_a   1.000
_cell.length_b   1.000
_cell.length_c   1.000
_cell.angle_alpha   90.00
_cell.angle_beta   90.00
_cell.angle_gamma   90.00
#
_symmetry.space_group_name_H-M   'P 1'
#
loop_
_entity.id
_entity.type
_entity.pdbx_description
1 polymer ?
#
loop_
_entity_poly.entity_id
_entity_poly.type
_entity_poly.pdbx_seq_one_letter_code
_entity_poly.pdbx_strand_id
1 'polypeptide(L)'
;MATPALAFPVMWESSSGHLFSNEAISRGQLVRRPVVPVLLSLLARGGSAAAAGAAATEFVFPGFARDNVTISGAAAVTASGLLRLTNETNEELGHGFYPAPLRFKDASTGAPLSFSTTFVVAILPRYPDAHGHGLAFALAPSATVPGAIAGKNLGLFNTSNHLGDGRSGVVAVELDTAMDEEFSDVNDNHVGVDVNSLKSNCSKPAGYVDAGTGKLTDLSLVSGDLLQVWIEYDGASTRLEVTVSPAGVPRPAVPLVSCTVNLSPVVADGAYVGFSAANGAASSSHYVLGWSFRLGGVRAPDLELSKLPRAPSFGPKKTMHPQLLLELILFAVVSLLVVSAGIALFVVWRRRFAEEEEDWEIEYGPHRISYKDLHPRLLEGREDQRRQGDPRIGKCDEDDLELILKLGLLCSHPDPQCRPSMRQVVQILEGAAPAPVTPPEDLGSSGRIFGFYEGFDEFVNMLTTTTETATVTTQPPSSRSSDEHQKLISG
;
A
#
# COMPACT_ATOMS: atom_id res chain seq x y z
N MET A 1 12.69 48.87 24.85
CA MET A 1 13.04 49.06 23.43
C MET A 1 11.85 48.52 22.64
N ALA A 2 10.95 49.34 22.09
CA ALA A 2 11.11 50.43 21.11
C ALA A 2 11.22 49.89 19.66
N THR A 3 10.29 50.33 18.82
CA THR A 3 10.19 50.06 17.36
C THR A 3 11.07 51.04 16.55
N PRO A 4 11.17 50.92 15.21
CA PRO A 4 10.12 51.31 14.24
C PRO A 4 9.66 50.13 13.35
N ALA A 5 8.52 50.08 12.65
CA ALA A 5 7.48 51.03 12.20
C ALA A 5 7.68 51.71 10.82
N LEU A 6 6.68 51.51 9.93
CA LEU A 6 6.24 52.28 8.74
C LEU A 6 4.91 51.59 8.28
N ALA A 7 3.67 52.12 8.34
CA ALA A 7 3.06 53.45 8.12
C ALA A 7 2.85 53.78 6.62
N PHE A 8 1.62 53.73 6.05
CA PHE A 8 0.47 54.70 6.11
C PHE A 8 0.60 55.89 5.13
N PRO A 9 -0.43 56.74 4.85
CA PRO A 9 -1.91 56.65 5.06
C PRO A 9 -2.62 56.18 3.76
N VAL A 10 -3.78 56.61 3.19
CA VAL A 10 -4.86 57.65 3.30
C VAL A 10 -6.16 57.00 2.72
N MET A 11 -7.46 57.18 3.04
CA MET A 11 -8.38 58.17 3.71
C MET A 11 -9.27 59.06 2.80
N TRP A 12 -10.40 59.53 3.38
CA TRP A 12 -11.52 60.37 2.85
C TRP A 12 -12.64 59.61 2.05
N GLU A 13 -13.96 59.56 2.37
CA GLU A 13 -15.03 60.51 2.85
C GLU A 13 -15.73 61.33 1.72
N SER A 14 -16.94 61.92 1.84
CA SER A 14 -18.09 61.82 2.78
C SER A 14 -19.36 62.50 2.16
N SER A 15 -20.56 62.23 2.70
CA SER A 15 -21.84 62.99 2.53
C SER A 15 -22.54 62.93 1.13
N SER A 16 -23.86 62.69 0.98
CA SER A 16 -25.07 63.53 1.21
C SER A 16 -25.22 64.74 0.26
N GLY A 17 -26.38 65.11 -0.31
CA GLY A 17 -27.73 64.51 -0.31
C GLY A 17 -28.82 65.44 -0.92
N HIS A 18 -30.03 64.91 -1.14
CA HIS A 18 -31.34 65.61 -1.32
C HIS A 18 -31.64 66.61 -2.49
N LEU A 19 -32.72 66.24 -3.24
CA LEU A 19 -33.89 67.06 -3.67
C LEU A 19 -33.88 68.00 -4.91
N PHE A 20 -34.89 67.79 -5.78
CA PHE A 20 -35.59 68.71 -6.70
C PHE A 20 -34.79 69.41 -7.84
N SER A 21 -35.34 69.77 -9.01
CA SER A 21 -36.69 69.55 -9.62
C SER A 21 -36.70 69.79 -11.15
N ASN A 22 -37.69 69.19 -11.83
CA ASN A 22 -38.38 69.58 -13.08
C ASN A 22 -37.64 69.89 -14.41
N GLU A 23 -38.15 69.22 -15.47
CA GLU A 23 -38.42 69.73 -16.84
C GLU A 23 -37.22 70.08 -17.77
N ALA A 24 -37.30 69.99 -19.11
CA ALA A 24 -38.44 69.73 -20.02
C ALA A 24 -38.08 68.89 -21.27
N ILE A 25 -39.07 68.11 -21.73
CA ILE A 25 -39.50 67.87 -23.13
C ILE A 25 -38.43 67.66 -24.24
N SER A 26 -38.46 66.46 -24.84
CA SER A 26 -38.46 66.31 -26.30
C SER A 26 -39.38 65.15 -26.73
N ARG A 27 -39.81 65.11 -28.00
CA ARG A 27 -40.87 64.21 -28.54
C ARG A 27 -40.29 63.14 -29.46
N GLY A 28 -40.82 61.91 -29.44
CA GLY A 28 -40.41 60.88 -30.41
C GLY A 28 -41.17 59.54 -30.39
N GLN A 29 -42.31 59.50 -31.10
CA GLN A 29 -42.98 58.32 -31.71
C GLN A 29 -43.35 57.07 -30.87
N LEU A 30 -44.61 56.63 -31.04
CA LEU A 30 -45.16 55.40 -30.49
C LEU A 30 -44.73 54.16 -31.29
N VAL A 31 -44.51 53.04 -30.61
CA VAL A 31 -44.81 51.69 -31.14
C VAL A 31 -45.73 50.98 -30.14
N ARG A 32 -46.92 50.58 -30.59
CA ARG A 32 -47.92 49.90 -29.74
C ARG A 32 -47.58 48.41 -29.60
N ARG A 33 -47.63 47.89 -28.36
CA ARG A 33 -47.85 46.47 -28.05
C ARG A 33 -48.97 46.36 -27.01
N PRO A 34 -49.89 45.39 -27.12
CA PRO A 34 -51.04 45.30 -26.22
C PRO A 34 -50.64 44.70 -24.85
N VAL A 35 -51.23 45.24 -23.79
CA VAL A 35 -51.25 44.61 -22.46
C VAL A 35 -52.49 43.72 -22.39
N VAL A 36 -52.32 42.47 -22.00
CA VAL A 36 -53.42 41.57 -21.64
C VAL A 36 -53.32 41.25 -20.16
N PRO A 37 -54.34 41.53 -19.33
CA PRO A 37 -54.30 41.21 -17.91
C PRO A 37 -54.48 39.70 -17.69
N VAL A 38 -53.56 39.07 -16.97
CA VAL A 38 -53.71 37.68 -16.52
C VAL A 38 -54.66 37.66 -15.33
N LEU A 39 -55.93 37.37 -15.58
CA LEU A 39 -56.95 37.25 -14.54
C LEU A 39 -56.87 35.87 -13.88
N LEU A 40 -56.58 35.85 -12.57
CA LEU A 40 -56.42 34.61 -11.80
C LEU A 40 -57.78 33.94 -11.50
N SER A 41 -58.26 33.09 -12.41
CA SER A 41 -59.49 32.31 -12.20
C SER A 41 -59.21 31.01 -11.43
N LEU A 42 -59.38 31.04 -10.10
CA LEU A 42 -59.36 29.84 -9.27
C LEU A 42 -60.60 28.97 -9.58
N LEU A 43 -60.42 27.88 -10.33
CA LEU A 43 -61.48 26.89 -10.56
C LEU A 43 -61.22 25.62 -9.74
N ALA A 44 -61.81 25.58 -8.55
CA ALA A 44 -61.87 24.38 -7.73
C ALA A 44 -62.75 23.31 -8.41
N ARG A 45 -62.14 22.45 -9.22
CA ARG A 45 -62.75 21.20 -9.65
C ARG A 45 -62.39 20.10 -8.66
N GLY A 46 -63.35 19.76 -7.79
CA GLY A 46 -63.28 18.56 -6.98
C GLY A 46 -63.34 17.32 -7.87
N GLY A 47 -62.18 16.82 -8.27
CA GLY A 47 -62.05 15.45 -8.76
C GLY A 47 -62.31 14.50 -7.60
N SER A 48 -63.24 13.56 -7.76
CA SER A 48 -63.46 12.53 -6.74
C SER A 48 -62.16 11.75 -6.54
N ALA A 49 -61.70 11.66 -5.30
CA ALA A 49 -60.56 10.82 -4.94
C ALA A 49 -60.98 9.35 -5.00
N ALA A 50 -61.00 8.80 -6.22
CA ALA A 50 -60.97 7.36 -6.41
C ALA A 50 -59.75 6.83 -5.67
N ALA A 51 -59.95 5.85 -4.78
CA ALA A 51 -58.86 5.27 -4.00
C ALA A 51 -57.89 4.58 -4.97
N ALA A 52 -56.77 5.24 -5.26
CA ALA A 52 -55.68 4.68 -6.03
C ALA A 52 -55.03 3.57 -5.19
N GLY A 53 -55.45 2.32 -5.41
CA GLY A 53 -54.73 1.16 -4.92
C GLY A 53 -53.27 1.28 -5.36
N ALA A 54 -52.34 0.96 -4.45
CA ALA A 54 -50.92 1.24 -4.64
C ALA A 54 -50.42 0.66 -5.97
N ALA A 55 -50.05 1.54 -6.91
CA ALA A 55 -49.59 1.12 -8.21
C ALA A 55 -48.24 0.40 -8.07
N ALA A 56 -48.20 -0.87 -8.51
CA ALA A 56 -46.97 -1.66 -8.50
C ALA A 56 -45.87 -0.92 -9.26
N THR A 57 -44.70 -0.76 -8.64
CA THR A 57 -43.55 -0.14 -9.31
C THR A 57 -42.83 -1.22 -10.10
N GLU A 58 -42.72 -1.04 -11.43
CA GLU A 58 -42.12 -1.99 -12.35
C GLU A 58 -41.22 -1.26 -13.35
N PHE A 59 -40.04 -1.81 -13.65
CA PHE A 59 -39.18 -1.34 -14.74
C PHE A 59 -38.36 -2.47 -15.35
N VAL A 60 -37.97 -2.29 -16.62
CA VAL A 60 -37.11 -3.21 -17.38
C VAL A 60 -36.06 -2.40 -18.13
N PHE A 61 -34.79 -2.72 -17.88
CA PHE A 61 -33.62 -2.07 -18.47
C PHE A 61 -32.82 -3.11 -19.28
N PRO A 62 -33.10 -3.27 -20.58
CA PRO A 62 -32.29 -4.08 -21.49
C PRO A 62 -31.01 -3.31 -21.87
N GLY A 63 -30.10 -3.19 -20.92
CA GLY A 63 -29.04 -2.19 -20.92
C GLY A 63 -29.46 -0.88 -20.23
N PHE A 64 -28.46 -0.07 -19.90
CA PHE A 64 -28.57 1.11 -19.05
C PHE A 64 -28.32 2.40 -19.83
N ALA A 65 -29.01 3.47 -19.41
CA ALA A 65 -28.75 4.86 -19.77
C ALA A 65 -28.51 5.66 -18.48
N ARG A 66 -27.83 6.83 -18.58
CA ARG A 66 -27.50 7.66 -17.41
C ARG A 66 -28.72 8.09 -16.59
N ASP A 67 -29.87 8.27 -17.23
CA ASP A 67 -31.09 8.70 -16.56
C ASP A 67 -31.83 7.54 -15.85
N ASN A 68 -31.44 6.29 -16.13
CA ASN A 68 -32.05 5.08 -15.55
C ASN A 68 -31.32 4.59 -14.27
N VAL A 69 -30.11 5.10 -13.99
CA VAL A 69 -29.27 4.64 -12.87
C VAL A 69 -28.40 5.76 -12.30
N THR A 70 -28.55 6.00 -10.99
CA THR A 70 -27.63 6.85 -10.21
C THR A 70 -26.35 6.06 -9.93
N ILE A 71 -25.24 6.52 -10.49
CA ILE A 71 -23.92 5.93 -10.34
C ILE A 71 -23.05 6.71 -9.34
N SER A 72 -22.21 6.00 -8.58
CA SER A 72 -21.15 6.61 -7.75
C SER A 72 -19.96 5.66 -7.57
N GLY A 73 -18.84 6.17 -7.06
CA GLY A 73 -17.56 5.45 -7.06
C GLY A 73 -16.98 5.31 -8.48
N ALA A 74 -16.39 4.16 -8.78
CA ALA A 74 -15.82 3.81 -10.09
C ALA A 74 -16.88 3.46 -11.17
N ALA A 75 -18.17 3.43 -10.78
CA ALA A 75 -19.25 2.95 -11.64
C ALA A 75 -19.49 3.86 -12.86
N ALA A 76 -19.69 3.23 -14.02
CA ALA A 76 -19.90 3.92 -15.29
C ALA A 76 -20.82 3.12 -16.22
N VAL A 77 -21.76 3.82 -16.87
CA VAL A 77 -22.50 3.29 -18.02
C VAL A 77 -21.61 3.39 -19.26
N THR A 78 -21.35 2.27 -19.93
CA THR A 78 -20.53 2.22 -21.16
C THR A 78 -21.27 2.78 -22.37
N ALA A 79 -20.54 3.08 -23.45
CA ALA A 79 -21.15 3.45 -24.73
C ALA A 79 -22.02 2.34 -25.37
N SER A 80 -21.90 1.08 -24.90
CA SER A 80 -22.77 -0.04 -25.29
C SER A 80 -23.98 -0.24 -24.38
N GLY A 81 -24.12 0.54 -23.28
CA GLY A 81 -25.20 0.41 -22.32
C GLY A 81 -24.98 -0.64 -21.23
N LEU A 82 -23.75 -1.12 -21.02
CA LEU A 82 -23.42 -1.92 -19.82
C LEU A 82 -23.32 -0.99 -18.61
N LEU A 83 -23.86 -1.39 -17.46
CA LEU A 83 -23.47 -0.80 -16.17
C LEU A 83 -22.24 -1.54 -15.68
N ARG A 84 -21.07 -0.89 -15.74
CA ARG A 84 -19.86 -1.40 -15.09
C ARG A 84 -19.74 -0.78 -13.72
N LEU A 85 -19.60 -1.57 -12.66
CA LEU A 85 -19.48 -1.09 -11.29
C LEU A 85 -18.01 -0.82 -10.93
N THR A 86 -17.12 -1.78 -11.19
CA THR A 86 -15.65 -1.64 -11.05
C THR A 86 -14.94 -2.10 -12.32
N ASN A 87 -13.64 -1.81 -12.44
CA ASN A 87 -12.77 -2.22 -13.53
C ASN A 87 -11.61 -3.08 -12.99
N GLU A 88 -10.44 -3.05 -13.60
CA GLU A 88 -9.24 -3.81 -13.18
C GLU A 88 -8.34 -3.01 -12.22
N THR A 89 -8.89 -2.00 -11.53
CA THR A 89 -8.19 -1.18 -10.55
C THR A 89 -8.41 -1.71 -9.14
N ASN A 90 -7.35 -1.77 -8.35
CA ASN A 90 -7.37 -2.26 -6.97
C ASN A 90 -7.96 -1.21 -6.01
N GLU A 91 -8.51 -1.67 -4.88
CA GLU A 91 -9.06 -0.81 -3.81
C GLU A 91 -10.14 0.20 -4.28
N GLU A 92 -10.93 -0.17 -5.29
CA GLU A 92 -12.05 0.64 -5.79
C GLU A 92 -13.41 0.00 -5.48
N LEU A 93 -14.44 0.84 -5.34
CA LEU A 93 -15.84 0.43 -5.21
C LEU A 93 -16.70 1.18 -6.22
N GLY A 94 -17.86 0.63 -6.57
CA GLY A 94 -18.81 1.31 -7.45
C GLY A 94 -20.26 0.89 -7.24
N HIS A 95 -21.14 1.89 -7.32
CA HIS A 95 -22.57 1.75 -7.08
C HIS A 95 -23.38 2.06 -8.34
N GLY A 96 -24.49 1.37 -8.53
CA GLY A 96 -25.51 1.69 -9.53
C GLY A 96 -26.91 1.43 -9.00
N PHE A 97 -27.58 2.48 -8.51
CA PHE A 97 -28.91 2.39 -7.90
C PHE A 97 -29.99 3.02 -8.78
N TYR A 98 -31.22 2.52 -8.69
CA TYR A 98 -32.39 3.14 -9.30
C TYR A 98 -32.58 4.57 -8.71
N PRO A 99 -32.81 5.63 -9.52
CA PRO A 99 -32.69 7.01 -9.06
C PRO A 99 -33.67 7.50 -7.98
N ALA A 100 -34.71 6.73 -7.65
CA ALA A 100 -35.71 7.10 -6.66
C ALA A 100 -35.86 6.01 -5.57
N PRO A 101 -36.01 6.38 -4.28
CA PRO A 101 -36.23 5.41 -3.22
C PRO A 101 -37.62 4.79 -3.34
N LEU A 102 -37.71 3.47 -3.14
CA LEU A 102 -38.94 2.69 -3.23
C LEU A 102 -39.51 2.41 -1.83
N ARG A 103 -40.84 2.39 -1.70
CA ARG A 103 -41.53 2.11 -0.43
C ARG A 103 -41.97 0.66 -0.36
N PHE A 104 -41.29 -0.13 0.47
CA PHE A 104 -41.51 -1.58 0.64
C PHE A 104 -42.65 -1.95 1.60
N LYS A 105 -43.57 -1.03 1.85
CA LYS A 105 -44.75 -1.22 2.71
C LYS A 105 -45.99 -0.70 2.00
N ASP A 106 -47.09 -1.42 2.09
CA ASP A 106 -48.37 -0.97 1.56
C ASP A 106 -48.85 0.30 2.29
N ALA A 107 -49.30 1.29 1.54
CA ALA A 107 -49.65 2.60 2.06
C ALA A 107 -50.96 2.63 2.87
N SER A 108 -51.77 1.57 2.83
CA SER A 108 -53.08 1.48 3.51
C SER A 108 -53.07 0.59 4.75
N THR A 109 -52.24 -0.45 4.76
CA THR A 109 -52.15 -1.47 5.82
C THR A 109 -50.82 -1.43 6.58
N GLY A 110 -49.77 -0.81 6.02
CA GLY A 110 -48.42 -0.86 6.55
C GLY A 110 -47.71 -2.20 6.40
N ALA A 111 -48.36 -3.20 5.78
CA ALA A 111 -47.80 -4.54 5.59
C ALA A 111 -46.60 -4.53 4.61
N PRO A 112 -45.58 -5.38 4.81
CA PRO A 112 -44.45 -5.48 3.88
C PRO A 112 -44.91 -5.94 2.49
N LEU A 113 -44.38 -5.29 1.45
CA LEU A 113 -44.66 -5.63 0.06
C LEU A 113 -43.69 -6.70 -0.45
N SER A 114 -44.24 -7.69 -1.16
CA SER A 114 -43.46 -8.65 -1.94
C SER A 114 -42.81 -7.96 -3.15
N PHE A 115 -41.59 -8.38 -3.51
CA PHE A 115 -40.89 -7.90 -4.69
C PHE A 115 -40.22 -9.05 -5.46
N SER A 116 -39.93 -8.78 -6.73
CA SER A 116 -39.31 -9.69 -7.67
C SER A 116 -38.27 -8.93 -8.48
N THR A 117 -37.11 -9.53 -8.74
CA THR A 117 -36.06 -8.91 -9.56
C THR A 117 -35.27 -9.97 -10.30
N THR A 118 -34.88 -9.68 -11.54
CA THR A 118 -33.93 -10.50 -12.29
C THR A 118 -32.94 -9.61 -13.02
N PHE A 119 -31.68 -10.03 -13.05
CA PHE A 119 -30.61 -9.31 -13.71
C PHE A 119 -29.60 -10.28 -14.32
N VAL A 120 -28.91 -9.81 -15.35
CA VAL A 120 -27.82 -10.54 -15.99
C VAL A 120 -26.52 -9.81 -15.70
N VAL A 121 -25.53 -10.55 -15.19
CA VAL A 121 -24.24 -10.04 -14.75
C VAL A 121 -23.09 -10.84 -15.35
N ALA A 122 -21.90 -10.27 -15.31
CA ALA A 122 -20.64 -10.98 -15.58
C ALA A 122 -19.55 -10.40 -14.67
N ILE A 123 -18.77 -11.28 -14.02
CA ILE A 123 -17.60 -10.91 -13.22
C ILE A 123 -16.36 -11.38 -13.99
N LEU A 124 -15.54 -10.41 -14.40
CA LEU A 124 -14.35 -10.65 -15.23
C LEU A 124 -13.09 -10.39 -14.38
N PRO A 125 -12.45 -11.41 -13.79
CA PRO A 125 -11.27 -11.23 -12.94
C PRO A 125 -10.05 -10.84 -13.78
N ARG A 126 -9.25 -9.89 -13.29
CA ARG A 126 -8.07 -9.36 -14.01
C ARG A 126 -7.03 -10.44 -14.36
N TYR A 127 -6.91 -11.45 -13.52
CA TYR A 127 -6.10 -12.66 -13.77
C TYR A 127 -6.99 -13.89 -13.55
N PRO A 128 -6.78 -15.02 -14.26
CA PRO A 128 -7.67 -16.19 -14.17
C PRO A 128 -7.82 -16.79 -12.77
N ASP A 129 -6.81 -16.59 -11.93
CA ASP A 129 -6.70 -17.12 -10.57
C ASP A 129 -6.78 -15.99 -9.51
N ALA A 130 -7.32 -14.82 -9.90
CA ALA A 130 -7.56 -13.70 -8.98
C ALA A 130 -9.02 -13.74 -8.46
N HIS A 131 -9.14 -13.96 -7.17
CA HIS A 131 -10.39 -14.09 -6.44
C HIS A 131 -10.69 -12.81 -5.65
N GLY A 132 -11.91 -12.28 -5.75
CA GLY A 132 -12.44 -11.26 -4.86
C GLY A 132 -12.74 -9.88 -5.48
N HIS A 133 -13.55 -9.06 -4.82
CA HIS A 133 -14.42 -9.45 -3.68
C HIS A 133 -15.80 -9.86 -4.19
N GLY A 134 -16.54 -8.98 -4.86
CA GLY A 134 -17.74 -9.42 -5.56
C GLY A 134 -18.69 -8.32 -5.98
N LEU A 135 -19.89 -8.75 -6.36
CA LEU A 135 -21.04 -7.93 -6.72
C LEU A 135 -22.22 -8.30 -5.82
N ALA A 136 -22.97 -7.30 -5.34
CA ALA A 136 -24.18 -7.52 -4.58
C ALA A 136 -25.36 -6.72 -5.16
N PHE A 137 -26.56 -7.32 -5.17
CA PHE A 137 -27.82 -6.58 -5.31
C PHE A 137 -28.25 -6.09 -3.93
N ALA A 138 -28.51 -4.79 -3.78
CA ALA A 138 -28.69 -4.17 -2.46
C ALA A 138 -29.97 -3.32 -2.36
N LEU A 139 -30.54 -3.32 -1.15
CA LEU A 139 -31.51 -2.38 -0.64
C LEU A 139 -30.78 -1.51 0.40
N ALA A 140 -30.65 -0.20 0.15
CA ALA A 140 -29.83 0.70 0.95
C ALA A 140 -30.53 2.05 1.26
N PRO A 141 -30.16 2.77 2.33
CA PRO A 141 -30.78 4.04 2.70
C PRO A 141 -30.32 5.21 1.80
N SER A 142 -29.25 5.03 1.01
CA SER A 142 -28.75 6.01 0.03
C SER A 142 -28.16 5.30 -1.19
N ALA A 143 -28.44 5.84 -2.38
CA ALA A 143 -27.84 5.44 -3.65
C ALA A 143 -26.30 5.66 -3.73
N THR A 144 -25.70 6.32 -2.74
CA THR A 144 -24.26 6.60 -2.67
C THR A 144 -23.52 5.89 -1.53
N VAL A 145 -24.24 5.12 -0.69
CA VAL A 145 -23.75 4.37 0.48
C VAL A 145 -22.61 5.10 1.24
N PRO A 146 -22.89 6.26 1.88
CA PRO A 146 -21.85 7.15 2.38
C PRO A 146 -21.00 6.50 3.47
N GLY A 147 -19.69 6.52 3.28
CA GLY A 147 -18.71 5.94 4.20
C GLY A 147 -18.46 4.44 4.00
N ALA A 148 -19.04 3.81 2.98
CA ALA A 148 -18.64 2.48 2.55
C ALA A 148 -17.17 2.41 2.12
N ILE A 149 -16.56 1.24 2.25
CA ILE A 149 -15.16 0.97 1.85
C ILE A 149 -15.07 -0.14 0.80
N ALA A 150 -13.95 -0.18 0.10
CA ALA A 150 -13.65 -1.16 -0.94
C ALA A 150 -13.22 -2.51 -0.32
N GLY A 151 -12.67 -3.40 -1.13
CA GLY A 151 -12.32 -4.75 -0.71
C GLY A 151 -13.54 -5.56 -0.27
N LYS A 152 -13.36 -6.38 0.76
CA LYS A 152 -14.35 -7.33 1.30
C LYS A 152 -15.65 -6.74 1.82
N ASN A 153 -15.75 -5.43 1.95
CA ASN A 153 -16.98 -4.77 2.39
C ASN A 153 -18.00 -4.54 1.25
N LEU A 154 -17.72 -5.06 0.05
CA LEU A 154 -18.59 -5.06 -1.14
C LEU A 154 -19.09 -3.67 -1.58
N GLY A 155 -18.50 -2.58 -1.09
CA GLY A 155 -19.02 -1.22 -1.25
C GLY A 155 -20.29 -0.92 -0.44
N LEU A 156 -20.70 -1.83 0.47
CA LEU A 156 -21.94 -1.70 1.24
C LEU A 156 -21.74 -1.32 2.71
N PHE A 157 -20.58 -1.67 3.30
CA PHE A 157 -20.33 -1.52 4.73
C PHE A 157 -18.99 -0.81 5.02
N ASN A 158 -18.73 -0.56 6.31
CA ASN A 158 -17.50 0.02 6.82
C ASN A 158 -17.00 -0.70 8.07
N THR A 159 -15.77 -0.37 8.51
CA THR A 159 -15.10 -1.01 9.66
C THR A 159 -15.83 -0.95 11.00
N SER A 160 -16.91 -0.16 11.12
CA SER A 160 -17.73 -0.04 12.34
C SER A 160 -19.11 -0.70 12.29
N ASN A 161 -19.68 -0.97 11.11
CA ASN A 161 -21.06 -1.46 10.95
C ASN A 161 -21.19 -2.81 10.20
N HIS A 162 -20.09 -3.37 9.71
CA HIS A 162 -20.10 -4.58 8.89
C HIS A 162 -20.40 -5.89 9.65
N LEU A 163 -20.31 -5.91 10.98
CA LEU A 163 -20.62 -7.08 11.84
C LEU A 163 -21.98 -6.98 12.56
N GLY A 164 -22.94 -6.21 12.02
CA GLY A 164 -24.32 -6.24 12.51
C GLY A 164 -24.61 -5.36 13.72
N ASP A 165 -24.23 -4.07 13.69
CA ASP A 165 -24.64 -3.10 14.73
C ASP A 165 -26.11 -2.66 14.63
N GLY A 166 -26.80 -3.08 13.56
CA GLY A 166 -28.20 -2.74 13.27
C GLY A 166 -28.43 -1.35 12.71
N ARG A 167 -27.37 -0.60 12.35
CA ARG A 167 -27.46 0.81 11.90
C ARG A 167 -27.06 1.05 10.45
N SER A 168 -26.47 0.06 9.77
CA SER A 168 -26.12 0.15 8.35
C SER A 168 -27.34 0.36 7.45
N GLY A 169 -28.50 -0.22 7.80
CA GLY A 169 -29.73 -0.07 7.01
C GLY A 169 -29.68 -0.78 5.66
N VAL A 170 -28.77 -1.75 5.51
CA VAL A 170 -28.53 -2.49 4.27
C VAL A 170 -29.10 -3.90 4.37
N VAL A 171 -29.78 -4.34 3.32
CA VAL A 171 -29.95 -5.77 3.00
C VAL A 171 -29.37 -6.00 1.62
N ALA A 172 -28.65 -7.10 1.44
CA ALA A 172 -28.08 -7.44 0.14
C ALA A 172 -28.24 -8.93 -0.20
N VAL A 173 -28.10 -9.24 -1.48
CA VAL A 173 -27.84 -10.57 -2.00
C VAL A 173 -26.49 -10.50 -2.70
N GLU A 174 -25.49 -11.13 -2.09
CA GLU A 174 -24.10 -11.13 -2.54
C GLU A 174 -23.84 -12.27 -3.53
N LEU A 175 -22.98 -11.99 -4.51
CA LEU A 175 -22.26 -12.96 -5.33
C LEU A 175 -20.79 -12.79 -4.97
N ASP A 176 -20.38 -13.37 -3.84
CA ASP A 176 -19.03 -13.22 -3.32
C ASP A 176 -18.07 -14.22 -3.96
N THR A 177 -16.85 -13.75 -4.18
CA THR A 177 -15.79 -14.38 -4.95
C THR A 177 -14.46 -14.41 -4.18
N ALA A 178 -14.51 -14.15 -2.87
CA ALA A 178 -13.47 -14.29 -1.87
C ALA A 178 -13.97 -15.19 -0.71
N MET A 179 -13.07 -15.48 0.24
CA MET A 179 -13.41 -16.17 1.49
C MET A 179 -12.79 -15.41 2.66
N ASP A 180 -13.63 -14.81 3.48
CA ASP A 180 -13.27 -14.08 4.70
C ASP A 180 -13.79 -14.83 5.94
N GLU A 181 -12.89 -15.52 6.66
CA GLU A 181 -13.23 -16.29 7.87
C GLU A 181 -13.94 -15.45 8.94
N GLU A 182 -13.66 -14.13 8.98
CA GLU A 182 -14.29 -13.16 9.87
C GLU A 182 -15.82 -13.08 9.66
N PHE A 183 -16.28 -13.19 8.42
CA PHE A 183 -17.70 -13.15 8.06
C PHE A 183 -18.34 -14.55 8.08
N SER A 184 -17.49 -15.58 8.18
CA SER A 184 -17.86 -17.01 8.26
C SER A 184 -18.39 -17.59 6.95
N ASP A 185 -17.79 -17.16 5.86
CA ASP A 185 -18.05 -17.56 4.48
C ASP A 185 -17.98 -19.08 4.30
N VAL A 186 -18.84 -19.60 3.43
CA VAL A 186 -18.94 -21.04 3.18
C VAL A 186 -17.85 -21.55 2.22
N ASN A 187 -17.39 -20.71 1.29
CA ASN A 187 -16.20 -20.87 0.45
C ASN A 187 -15.94 -19.57 -0.36
N ASP A 188 -14.88 -19.59 -1.15
CA ASP A 188 -14.36 -18.55 -2.07
C ASP A 188 -15.23 -18.17 -3.30
N ASN A 189 -16.46 -18.69 -3.38
CA ASN A 189 -17.34 -18.60 -4.54
C ASN A 189 -18.76 -18.97 -4.11
N HIS A 190 -19.50 -18.01 -3.56
CA HIS A 190 -20.75 -18.27 -2.85
C HIS A 190 -21.82 -17.19 -3.10
N VAL A 191 -23.07 -17.54 -2.77
CA VAL A 191 -24.24 -16.65 -2.81
C VAL A 191 -24.82 -16.57 -1.42
N GLY A 192 -24.99 -15.35 -0.90
CA GLY A 192 -25.50 -15.11 0.45
C GLY A 192 -26.56 -14.01 0.51
N VAL A 193 -27.12 -13.82 1.70
CA VAL A 193 -28.21 -12.87 2.00
C VAL A 193 -27.89 -12.09 3.28
N ASP A 194 -27.51 -10.84 3.11
CA ASP A 194 -27.07 -9.94 4.17
C ASP A 194 -28.21 -9.19 4.84
N VAL A 195 -28.09 -8.97 6.15
CA VAL A 195 -29.05 -8.18 6.94
C VAL A 195 -28.29 -7.33 7.95
N ASN A 196 -27.97 -6.09 7.57
CA ASN A 196 -27.14 -5.14 8.30
C ASN A 196 -25.69 -5.59 8.62
N SER A 197 -25.23 -6.69 8.02
CA SER A 197 -24.00 -7.42 8.35
C SER A 197 -23.54 -8.21 7.13
N LEU A 198 -22.22 -8.27 6.89
CA LEU A 198 -21.57 -9.14 5.87
C LEU A 198 -21.53 -10.62 6.28
N LYS A 199 -21.70 -10.90 7.57
CA LYS A 199 -22.02 -12.27 7.99
C LYS A 199 -23.44 -12.58 7.55
N SER A 200 -23.58 -13.18 6.38
CA SER A 200 -24.88 -13.40 5.76
C SER A 200 -25.79 -14.31 6.58
N ASN A 201 -27.07 -13.94 6.64
CA ASN A 201 -28.12 -14.64 7.40
C ASN A 201 -28.42 -16.04 6.81
N CYS A 202 -28.17 -16.22 5.52
CA CYS A 202 -28.09 -17.53 4.88
C CYS A 202 -27.23 -17.46 3.61
N SER A 203 -26.39 -18.48 3.38
CA SER A 203 -25.53 -18.58 2.21
C SER A 203 -25.33 -20.02 1.70
N LYS A 204 -24.88 -20.16 0.45
CA LYS A 204 -24.51 -21.42 -0.22
C LYS A 204 -23.36 -21.22 -1.21
N PRO A 205 -22.48 -22.23 -1.40
CA PRO A 205 -21.58 -22.26 -2.54
C PRO A 205 -22.35 -22.07 -3.85
N ALA A 206 -21.79 -21.29 -4.79
CA ALA A 206 -22.52 -20.94 -5.99
C ALA A 206 -22.72 -22.16 -6.90
N GLY A 207 -23.98 -22.38 -7.29
CA GLY A 207 -24.41 -23.54 -8.07
C GLY A 207 -25.88 -23.43 -8.47
N TYR A 208 -26.35 -24.36 -9.28
CA TYR A 208 -27.75 -24.39 -9.72
C TYR A 208 -28.27 -25.82 -9.88
N VAL A 209 -29.55 -26.06 -9.62
CA VAL A 209 -30.16 -27.36 -9.90
C VAL A 209 -30.49 -27.43 -11.39
N ASP A 210 -29.76 -28.28 -12.12
CA ASP A 210 -29.98 -28.49 -13.54
C ASP A 210 -31.34 -29.15 -13.80
N ALA A 211 -32.11 -28.59 -14.74
CA ALA A 211 -33.47 -29.00 -15.02
C ALA A 211 -33.57 -30.35 -15.77
N GLY A 212 -32.51 -30.79 -16.46
CA GLY A 212 -32.49 -32.07 -17.19
C GLY A 212 -32.14 -33.27 -16.31
N THR A 213 -31.28 -33.07 -15.32
CA THR A 213 -30.74 -34.13 -14.43
C THR A 213 -31.27 -34.08 -13.00
N GLY A 214 -31.84 -32.96 -12.57
CA GLY A 214 -32.30 -32.74 -11.19
C GLY A 214 -31.16 -32.63 -10.17
N LYS A 215 -29.92 -32.43 -10.62
CA LYS A 215 -28.73 -32.38 -9.75
C LYS A 215 -28.24 -30.94 -9.57
N LEU A 216 -27.70 -30.66 -8.38
CA LEU A 216 -26.88 -29.47 -8.18
C LEU A 216 -25.63 -29.56 -9.06
N THR A 217 -25.38 -28.50 -9.81
CA THR A 217 -24.24 -28.28 -10.70
C THR A 217 -23.49 -27.05 -10.20
N ASP A 218 -22.18 -27.17 -9.99
CA ASP A 218 -21.35 -26.09 -9.47
C ASP A 218 -21.26 -24.93 -10.49
N LEU A 219 -21.17 -23.69 -9.99
CA LEU A 219 -21.15 -22.48 -10.80
C LEU A 219 -20.03 -21.55 -10.36
N SER A 220 -19.10 -21.23 -11.26
CA SER A 220 -18.06 -20.22 -11.00
C SER A 220 -18.58 -18.82 -11.31
N LEU A 221 -18.65 -17.97 -10.27
CA LEU A 221 -19.08 -16.58 -10.38
C LEU A 221 -18.09 -15.72 -11.17
N VAL A 222 -16.79 -15.99 -11.03
CA VAL A 222 -15.67 -15.33 -11.74
C VAL A 222 -15.33 -15.95 -13.11
N SER A 223 -16.23 -16.77 -13.67
CA SER A 223 -16.03 -17.45 -14.96
C SER A 223 -15.80 -16.50 -16.14
N GLY A 224 -16.27 -15.25 -16.04
CA GLY A 224 -16.38 -14.30 -17.15
C GLY A 224 -17.56 -14.55 -18.08
N ASP A 225 -18.27 -15.67 -17.90
CA ASP A 225 -19.51 -15.99 -18.61
C ASP A 225 -20.69 -15.16 -18.08
N LEU A 226 -21.78 -15.13 -18.85
CA LEU A 226 -23.00 -14.44 -18.45
C LEU A 226 -23.79 -15.28 -17.43
N LEU A 227 -24.10 -14.69 -16.29
CA LEU A 227 -24.92 -15.31 -15.25
C LEU A 227 -26.25 -14.56 -15.14
N GLN A 228 -27.36 -15.29 -15.01
CA GLN A 228 -28.66 -14.70 -14.70
C GLN A 228 -29.05 -15.05 -13.27
N VAL A 229 -29.48 -14.03 -12.53
CA VAL A 229 -29.97 -14.12 -11.15
C VAL A 229 -31.44 -13.77 -11.11
N TRP A 230 -32.17 -14.41 -10.21
CA TRP A 230 -33.53 -14.05 -9.80
C TRP A 230 -33.58 -13.97 -8.28
N ILE A 231 -34.14 -12.90 -7.73
CA ILE A 231 -34.43 -12.77 -6.30
C ILE A 231 -35.94 -12.53 -6.18
N GLU A 232 -36.59 -13.38 -5.39
CA GLU A 232 -37.99 -13.21 -5.01
C GLU A 232 -38.05 -12.95 -3.51
N TYR A 233 -38.86 -11.98 -3.10
CA TYR A 233 -39.18 -11.74 -1.70
C TYR A 233 -40.69 -11.77 -1.51
N ASP A 234 -41.18 -12.69 -0.68
CA ASP A 234 -42.56 -12.65 -0.21
C ASP A 234 -42.65 -11.90 1.13
N GLY A 235 -43.33 -10.76 1.12
CA GLY A 235 -43.61 -9.97 2.32
C GLY A 235 -44.51 -10.70 3.33
N ALA A 236 -45.43 -11.57 2.87
CA ALA A 236 -46.41 -12.21 3.74
C ALA A 236 -45.77 -13.30 4.64
N SER A 237 -44.87 -14.11 4.10
CA SER A 237 -44.07 -15.09 4.86
C SER A 237 -42.69 -14.57 5.30
N THR A 238 -42.33 -13.33 4.93
CA THR A 238 -40.99 -12.73 5.12
C THR A 238 -39.86 -13.63 4.59
N ARG A 239 -40.07 -14.23 3.42
CA ARG A 239 -39.15 -15.22 2.82
C ARG A 239 -38.45 -14.63 1.61
N LEU A 240 -37.12 -14.70 1.60
CA LEU A 240 -36.27 -14.32 0.47
C LEU A 240 -35.70 -15.58 -0.19
N GLU A 241 -35.85 -15.69 -1.50
CA GLU A 241 -35.30 -16.79 -2.30
C GLU A 241 -34.43 -16.26 -3.44
N VAL A 242 -33.26 -16.89 -3.64
CA VAL A 242 -32.30 -16.54 -4.69
C VAL A 242 -32.11 -17.74 -5.60
N THR A 243 -32.30 -17.52 -6.90
CA THR A 243 -31.96 -18.47 -7.97
C THR A 243 -30.84 -17.88 -8.83
N VAL A 244 -29.88 -18.69 -9.25
CA VAL A 244 -28.83 -18.31 -10.21
C VAL A 244 -28.64 -19.43 -11.22
N SER A 245 -28.24 -19.10 -12.45
CA SER A 245 -27.76 -20.04 -13.47
C SER A 245 -26.90 -19.31 -14.52
N PRO A 246 -26.19 -20.03 -15.40
CA PRO A 246 -25.69 -19.44 -16.63
C PRO A 246 -26.85 -18.84 -17.44
N ALA A 247 -26.64 -17.68 -18.07
CA ALA A 247 -27.67 -17.00 -18.83
C ALA A 247 -28.05 -17.79 -20.10
N GLY A 248 -29.35 -17.97 -20.34
CA GLY A 248 -29.88 -18.79 -21.43
C GLY A 248 -30.19 -20.24 -21.03
N VAL A 249 -29.71 -20.70 -19.87
CA VAL A 249 -30.28 -21.87 -19.19
C VAL A 249 -31.67 -21.48 -18.64
N PRO A 250 -32.71 -22.31 -18.78
CA PRO A 250 -34.01 -22.06 -18.16
C PRO A 250 -33.87 -21.93 -16.63
N ARG A 251 -34.55 -20.95 -16.03
CA ARG A 251 -34.50 -20.71 -14.58
C ARG A 251 -34.72 -22.02 -13.78
N PRO A 252 -33.79 -22.40 -12.89
CA PRO A 252 -33.97 -23.54 -12.00
C PRO A 252 -35.28 -23.45 -11.19
N ALA A 253 -36.00 -24.57 -11.10
CA ALA A 253 -37.25 -24.66 -10.34
C ALA A 253 -37.04 -24.73 -8.81
N VAL A 254 -35.80 -24.96 -8.38
CA VAL A 254 -35.38 -24.95 -6.97
C VAL A 254 -34.42 -23.78 -6.78
N PRO A 255 -34.68 -22.84 -5.85
CA PRO A 255 -33.74 -21.76 -5.54
C PRO A 255 -32.48 -22.32 -4.87
N LEU A 256 -31.34 -21.67 -5.10
CA LEU A 256 -30.07 -22.01 -4.45
C LEU A 256 -30.13 -21.64 -2.96
N VAL A 257 -30.62 -20.44 -2.66
CA VAL A 257 -30.75 -19.91 -1.30
C VAL A 257 -32.23 -19.60 -1.02
N SER A 258 -32.69 -19.94 0.19
CA SER A 258 -34.06 -19.66 0.65
C SER A 258 -34.04 -19.51 2.17
N CYS A 259 -34.28 -18.31 2.70
CA CYS A 259 -34.40 -18.12 4.15
C CYS A 259 -35.38 -17.01 4.54
N THR A 260 -35.75 -17.01 5.82
CA THR A 260 -36.64 -16.00 6.40
C THR A 260 -35.84 -14.75 6.76
N VAL A 261 -36.22 -13.61 6.19
CA VAL A 261 -35.62 -12.29 6.40
C VAL A 261 -36.73 -11.27 6.54
N ASN A 262 -36.89 -10.65 7.72
CA ASN A 262 -37.84 -9.57 7.89
C ASN A 262 -37.20 -8.23 7.48
N LEU A 263 -37.51 -7.75 6.27
CA LEU A 263 -36.98 -6.48 5.76
C LEU A 263 -37.53 -5.25 6.50
N SER A 264 -38.68 -5.36 7.19
CA SER A 264 -39.44 -4.23 7.74
C SER A 264 -38.69 -3.21 8.62
N PRO A 265 -37.63 -3.59 9.39
CA PRO A 265 -36.78 -2.64 10.13
C PRO A 265 -35.78 -1.89 9.23
N VAL A 266 -35.38 -2.49 8.11
CA VAL A 266 -34.32 -2.00 7.21
C VAL A 266 -34.90 -1.01 6.20
N VAL A 267 -35.94 -1.43 5.48
CA VAL A 267 -36.59 -0.63 4.41
C VAL A 267 -37.71 0.27 4.96
N ALA A 268 -37.56 0.72 6.22
CA ALA A 268 -38.68 1.15 7.04
C ALA A 268 -39.42 2.38 6.50
N ASP A 269 -38.65 3.37 6.04
CA ASP A 269 -39.09 4.64 5.45
C ASP A 269 -39.00 4.65 3.90
N GLY A 270 -38.60 3.50 3.33
CA GLY A 270 -38.21 3.31 1.93
C GLY A 270 -36.70 3.10 1.77
N ALA A 271 -36.29 2.54 0.63
CA ALA A 271 -34.90 2.24 0.32
C ALA A 271 -34.61 2.37 -1.19
N TYR A 272 -33.36 2.69 -1.55
CA TYR A 272 -32.88 2.59 -2.91
C TYR A 272 -32.56 1.13 -3.24
N VAL A 273 -32.98 0.67 -4.43
CA VAL A 273 -32.59 -0.65 -4.98
C VAL A 273 -31.50 -0.48 -6.01
N GLY A 274 -30.55 -1.41 -6.08
CA GLY A 274 -29.43 -1.28 -6.99
C GLY A 274 -28.38 -2.35 -6.84
N PHE A 275 -27.18 -2.03 -7.32
CA PHE A 275 -26.02 -2.88 -7.27
C PHE A 275 -24.83 -2.15 -6.64
N SER A 276 -24.01 -2.91 -5.92
CA SER A 276 -22.70 -2.52 -5.44
C SER A 276 -21.67 -3.56 -5.86
N ALA A 277 -20.42 -3.15 -6.05
CA ALA A 277 -19.30 -4.07 -6.22
C ALA A 277 -18.00 -3.42 -5.72
N ALA A 278 -17.04 -4.25 -5.31
CA ALA A 278 -15.74 -3.77 -4.84
C ALA A 278 -14.58 -4.71 -5.22
N ASN A 279 -13.43 -4.07 -5.43
CA ASN A 279 -12.11 -4.68 -5.61
C ASN A 279 -11.23 -4.41 -4.38
N GLY A 280 -10.27 -5.28 -4.13
CA GLY A 280 -9.23 -5.12 -3.10
C GLY A 280 -7.85 -5.25 -3.75
N ALA A 281 -6.98 -6.05 -3.14
CA ALA A 281 -5.69 -6.44 -3.72
C ALA A 281 -5.83 -7.30 -4.99
N ALA A 282 -6.90 -8.09 -5.07
CA ALA A 282 -7.42 -8.65 -6.31
C ALA A 282 -8.48 -7.72 -6.90
N SER A 283 -8.55 -7.64 -8.23
CA SER A 283 -9.47 -6.76 -8.94
C SER A 283 -10.19 -7.47 -10.09
N SER A 284 -11.48 -7.19 -10.20
CA SER A 284 -12.40 -7.79 -11.17
C SER A 284 -13.28 -6.70 -11.78
N SER A 285 -13.52 -6.77 -13.09
CA SER A 285 -14.50 -5.90 -13.73
C SER A 285 -15.90 -6.48 -13.54
N HIS A 286 -16.71 -5.86 -12.69
CA HIS A 286 -18.08 -6.27 -12.40
C HIS A 286 -19.08 -5.55 -13.34
N TYR A 287 -19.84 -6.30 -14.14
CA TYR A 287 -20.81 -5.77 -15.10
C TYR A 287 -22.24 -6.24 -14.80
N VAL A 288 -23.21 -5.33 -14.93
CA VAL A 288 -24.64 -5.63 -15.10
C VAL A 288 -25.03 -5.31 -16.55
N LEU A 289 -25.55 -6.30 -17.25
CA LEU A 289 -25.96 -6.20 -18.66
C LEU A 289 -27.40 -5.70 -18.80
N GLY A 290 -28.27 -6.10 -17.88
CA GLY A 290 -29.66 -5.68 -17.86
C GLY A 290 -30.34 -6.11 -16.57
N TRP A 291 -31.43 -5.42 -16.23
CA TRP A 291 -32.10 -5.54 -14.95
C TRP A 291 -33.62 -5.31 -15.13
N SER A 292 -34.41 -6.17 -14.49
CA SER A 292 -35.87 -6.09 -14.43
C SER A 292 -36.31 -6.21 -12.97
N PHE A 293 -37.22 -5.34 -12.54
CA PHE A 293 -37.62 -5.23 -11.14
C PHE A 293 -39.12 -4.95 -11.03
N ARG A 294 -39.77 -5.53 -10.01
CA ARG A 294 -41.17 -5.28 -9.66
C ARG A 294 -41.40 -5.31 -8.15
N LEU A 295 -42.08 -4.30 -7.63
CA LEU A 295 -42.52 -4.20 -6.23
C LEU A 295 -44.06 -4.12 -6.17
N GLY A 296 -44.67 -4.90 -5.27
CA GLY A 296 -46.13 -4.96 -5.13
C GLY A 296 -46.81 -5.82 -6.20
N GLY A 297 -46.19 -6.91 -6.63
CA GLY A 297 -46.75 -7.84 -7.63
C GLY A 297 -46.08 -9.21 -7.61
N VAL A 298 -46.58 -10.14 -8.45
CA VAL A 298 -46.20 -11.56 -8.38
C VAL A 298 -44.79 -11.86 -8.90
N ARG A 299 -44.41 -11.30 -10.05
CA ARG A 299 -43.10 -11.52 -10.68
C ARG A 299 -42.73 -10.35 -11.60
N ALA A 300 -41.44 -10.01 -11.68
CA ALA A 300 -40.89 -9.06 -12.63
C ALA A 300 -40.91 -9.62 -14.07
N PRO A 301 -40.99 -8.77 -15.11
CA PRO A 301 -40.84 -9.23 -16.49
C PRO A 301 -39.50 -9.94 -16.73
N ASP A 302 -39.49 -11.05 -17.48
CA ASP A 302 -38.25 -11.74 -17.82
C ASP A 302 -37.41 -10.96 -18.84
N LEU A 303 -36.08 -11.04 -18.72
CA LEU A 303 -35.14 -10.34 -19.61
C LEU A 303 -34.92 -11.10 -20.93
N GLU A 304 -35.23 -10.45 -22.05
CA GLU A 304 -34.88 -10.93 -23.39
C GLU A 304 -33.36 -10.80 -23.63
N LEU A 305 -32.63 -11.89 -23.43
CA LEU A 305 -31.16 -11.94 -23.55
C LEU A 305 -30.63 -11.44 -24.91
N SER A 306 -31.41 -11.61 -25.98
CA SER A 306 -31.09 -11.13 -27.33
C SER A 306 -31.11 -9.60 -27.49
N LYS A 307 -31.72 -8.87 -26.54
CA LYS A 307 -31.76 -7.41 -26.49
C LYS A 307 -30.69 -6.80 -25.58
N LEU A 308 -29.94 -7.63 -24.84
CA LEU A 308 -28.92 -7.13 -23.92
C LEU A 308 -27.65 -6.66 -24.66
N PRO A 309 -26.93 -5.66 -24.11
CA PRO A 309 -25.58 -5.33 -24.56
C PRO A 309 -24.64 -6.54 -24.48
N ARG A 310 -23.73 -6.67 -25.46
CA ARG A 310 -22.66 -7.66 -25.38
C ARG A 310 -21.69 -7.29 -24.27
N ALA A 311 -21.42 -8.21 -23.35
CA ALA A 311 -20.30 -8.11 -22.42
C ALA A 311 -18.96 -8.09 -23.17
N PRO A 312 -17.88 -7.56 -22.57
CA PRO A 312 -16.53 -7.75 -23.08
C PRO A 312 -16.19 -9.25 -23.09
N SER A 313 -15.66 -9.76 -24.19
CA SER A 313 -15.09 -11.12 -24.21
C SER A 313 -13.68 -11.07 -23.61
N PHE A 314 -13.39 -11.95 -22.64
CA PHE A 314 -12.01 -12.09 -22.17
C PHE A 314 -11.10 -12.55 -23.32
N GLY A 315 -9.88 -12.01 -23.39
CA GLY A 315 -8.86 -12.54 -24.30
C GLY A 315 -8.49 -13.99 -23.94
N PRO A 316 -7.88 -14.77 -24.85
CA PRO A 316 -7.46 -16.13 -24.53
C PRO A 316 -6.59 -16.13 -23.28
N LYS A 317 -6.94 -16.98 -22.29
CA LYS A 317 -6.33 -17.01 -20.95
C LYS A 317 -4.80 -17.05 -21.05
N LYS A 318 -4.14 -15.92 -20.76
CA LYS A 318 -2.69 -15.83 -20.64
C LYS A 318 -2.25 -16.43 -19.31
N THR A 319 -2.29 -17.76 -19.22
CA THR A 319 -1.52 -18.47 -18.19
C THR A 319 -0.05 -18.06 -18.32
N MET A 320 0.64 -17.87 -17.19
CA MET A 320 2.10 -17.78 -17.25
C MET A 320 2.62 -19.09 -17.84
N HIS A 321 3.47 -19.00 -18.88
CA HIS A 321 4.01 -20.20 -19.51
C HIS A 321 4.74 -21.02 -18.44
N PRO A 322 4.49 -22.33 -18.29
CA PRO A 322 4.98 -23.09 -17.13
C PRO A 322 6.51 -23.11 -17.01
N GLN A 323 7.22 -22.93 -18.13
CA GLN A 323 8.66 -22.70 -18.16
C GLN A 323 9.09 -21.40 -17.45
N LEU A 324 8.36 -20.31 -17.65
CA LEU A 324 8.63 -19.00 -17.04
C LEU A 324 8.44 -19.03 -15.51
N LEU A 325 7.44 -19.79 -15.03
CA LEU A 325 7.25 -20.04 -13.61
C LEU A 325 8.40 -20.89 -13.02
N LEU A 326 8.82 -21.94 -13.74
CA LEU A 326 9.94 -22.78 -13.33
C LEU A 326 11.27 -22.01 -13.29
N GLU A 327 11.52 -21.14 -14.28
CA GLU A 327 12.68 -20.24 -14.33
C GLU A 327 12.69 -19.26 -13.15
N LEU A 328 11.53 -18.67 -12.81
CA LEU A 328 11.41 -17.75 -11.68
C LEU A 328 11.70 -18.44 -10.33
N ILE A 329 11.16 -19.65 -10.14
CA ILE A 329 11.41 -20.47 -8.94
C ILE A 329 12.89 -20.88 -8.88
N LEU A 330 13.48 -21.32 -9.98
CA LEU A 330 14.90 -21.67 -10.07
C LEU A 330 15.79 -20.48 -9.74
N PHE A 331 15.49 -19.30 -10.27
CA PHE A 331 16.22 -18.06 -10.00
C PHE A 331 16.15 -17.66 -8.51
N ALA A 332 14.99 -17.78 -7.88
CA ALA A 332 14.82 -17.51 -6.45
C ALA A 332 15.63 -18.49 -5.57
N VAL A 333 15.60 -19.79 -5.89
CA VAL A 333 16.38 -20.82 -5.17
C VAL A 333 17.88 -20.62 -5.35
N VAL A 334 18.35 -20.36 -6.58
CA VAL A 334 19.77 -20.07 -6.85
C VAL A 334 20.22 -18.80 -6.11
N SER A 335 19.39 -17.75 -6.06
CA SER A 335 19.70 -16.52 -5.32
C SER A 335 19.85 -16.77 -3.82
N LEU A 336 18.96 -17.57 -3.21
CA LEU A 336 19.06 -17.99 -1.81
C LEU A 336 20.34 -18.81 -1.54
N LEU A 337 20.73 -19.70 -2.45
CA LEU A 337 21.96 -20.48 -2.34
C LEU A 337 23.22 -19.60 -2.46
N VAL A 338 23.24 -18.63 -3.38
CA VAL A 338 24.35 -17.67 -3.50
C VAL A 338 24.47 -16.77 -2.26
N VAL A 339 23.36 -16.26 -1.73
CA VAL A 339 23.37 -15.43 -0.50
C VAL A 339 23.84 -16.23 0.72
N SER A 340 23.31 -17.44 0.92
CA SER A 340 23.72 -18.29 2.05
C SER A 340 25.17 -18.78 1.94
N ALA A 341 25.66 -19.09 0.74
CA ALA A 341 27.07 -19.38 0.49
C ALA A 341 27.96 -18.14 0.76
N GLY A 342 27.53 -16.94 0.34
CA GLY A 342 28.21 -15.68 0.63
C GLY A 342 28.33 -15.39 2.13
N ILE A 343 27.25 -15.60 2.89
CA ILE A 343 27.25 -15.48 4.35
C ILE A 343 28.17 -16.52 4.99
N ALA A 344 28.12 -17.78 4.54
CA ALA A 344 29.00 -18.84 5.04
C ALA A 344 30.49 -18.55 4.79
N LEU A 345 30.83 -18.08 3.58
CA LEU A 345 32.19 -17.66 3.24
C LEU A 345 32.63 -16.43 4.06
N PHE A 346 31.75 -15.45 4.27
CA PHE A 346 32.03 -14.30 5.14
C PHE A 346 32.26 -14.71 6.59
N VAL A 347 31.49 -15.66 7.13
CA VAL A 347 31.68 -16.19 8.49
C VAL A 347 32.97 -17.01 8.61
N VAL A 348 33.30 -17.83 7.61
CA VAL A 348 34.57 -18.57 7.58
C VAL A 348 35.76 -17.62 7.46
N TRP A 349 35.66 -16.58 6.64
CA TRP A 349 36.65 -15.51 6.53
C TRP A 349 36.82 -14.77 7.88
N ARG A 350 35.72 -14.32 8.50
CA ARG A 350 35.70 -13.72 9.84
C ARG A 350 36.30 -14.61 10.94
N ARG A 351 36.20 -15.94 10.82
CA ARG A 351 36.81 -16.91 11.76
C ARG A 351 38.25 -17.27 11.42
N ARG A 352 38.68 -17.13 10.15
CA ARG A 352 40.07 -17.31 9.71
C ARG A 352 40.95 -16.10 10.00
N PHE A 353 40.34 -14.93 10.09
CA PHE A 353 40.95 -13.66 10.50
C PHE A 353 40.35 -13.15 11.82
N ALA A 354 39.93 -14.08 12.69
CA ALA A 354 39.83 -13.81 14.11
C ALA A 354 41.21 -14.09 14.70
N GLU A 355 41.79 -13.10 15.37
CA GLU A 355 43.00 -13.30 16.17
C GLU A 355 42.63 -14.12 17.41
N GLU A 356 43.56 -14.95 17.90
CA GLU A 356 43.35 -15.72 19.14
C GLU A 356 43.58 -14.78 20.33
N GLU A 357 42.50 -14.26 20.91
CA GLU A 357 42.56 -13.52 22.20
C GLU A 357 43.11 -14.47 23.27
N GLU A 358 44.34 -14.21 23.75
CA GLU A 358 44.97 -15.03 24.79
C GLU A 358 44.29 -14.79 26.14
N ASP A 359 44.24 -15.80 27.03
CA ASP A 359 43.44 -15.74 28.29
C ASP A 359 43.72 -14.49 29.17
N TRP A 360 44.94 -13.93 29.11
CA TRP A 360 45.31 -12.71 29.84
C TRP A 360 44.73 -11.41 29.24
N GLU A 361 44.43 -11.39 27.94
CA GLU A 361 43.73 -10.27 27.29
C GLU A 361 42.26 -10.19 27.76
N ILE A 362 41.66 -11.34 28.07
CA ILE A 362 40.29 -11.44 28.59
C ILE A 362 40.21 -11.01 30.07
N GLU A 363 41.18 -11.39 30.91
CA GLU A 363 41.18 -11.04 32.34
C GLU A 363 41.52 -9.57 32.60
N TYR A 364 42.46 -8.98 31.85
CA TYR A 364 42.94 -7.61 32.09
C TYR A 364 42.45 -6.57 31.08
N GLY A 365 41.98 -7.01 29.90
CA GLY A 365 41.44 -6.15 28.85
C GLY A 365 42.49 -5.27 28.16
N PRO A 366 42.23 -4.80 26.92
CA PRO A 366 43.08 -3.83 26.24
C PRO A 366 42.90 -2.43 26.87
N HIS A 367 43.51 -2.22 28.04
CA HIS A 367 43.69 -0.91 28.67
C HIS A 367 44.64 -0.05 27.81
N ARG A 368 44.15 0.43 26.66
CA ARG A 368 44.84 1.37 25.76
C ARG A 368 44.83 2.77 26.38
N ILE A 369 45.60 2.93 27.45
CA ILE A 369 45.85 4.21 28.12
C ILE A 369 46.50 5.14 27.09
N SER A 370 45.88 6.29 26.80
CA SER A 370 46.45 7.25 25.85
C SER A 370 47.76 7.80 26.40
N TYR A 371 48.68 8.22 25.53
CA TYR A 371 49.86 9.00 25.95
C TYR A 371 49.44 10.23 26.79
N LYS A 372 48.31 10.85 26.44
CA LYS A 372 47.69 11.97 27.17
C LYS A 372 47.24 11.61 28.60
N ASP A 373 46.94 10.34 28.87
CA ASP A 373 46.55 9.83 30.20
C ASP A 373 47.74 9.27 30.99
N LEU A 374 48.74 8.73 30.28
CA LEU A 374 49.99 8.18 30.83
C LEU A 374 50.92 9.28 31.37
N HIS A 375 51.10 10.34 30.59
CA HIS A 375 51.99 11.46 30.92
C HIS A 375 51.69 12.12 32.29
N PRO A 376 50.45 12.57 32.60
CA PRO A 376 50.17 13.16 33.91
C PRO A 376 50.32 12.16 35.07
N ARG A 377 49.96 10.89 34.89
CA ARG A 377 50.10 9.85 35.94
C ARG A 377 51.57 9.57 36.28
N LEU A 378 52.47 9.63 35.30
CA LEU A 378 53.91 9.50 35.53
C LEU A 378 54.49 10.69 36.33
N LEU A 379 54.01 11.91 36.06
CA LEU A 379 54.39 13.10 36.83
C LEU A 379 53.82 13.06 38.26
N GLU A 380 52.58 12.63 38.44
CA GLU A 380 51.93 12.50 39.75
C GLU A 380 52.62 11.44 40.62
N GLY A 381 52.95 10.27 40.07
CA GLY A 381 53.77 9.26 40.76
C GLY A 381 55.20 9.73 41.08
N ARG A 382 55.79 10.62 40.26
CA ARG A 382 57.09 11.26 40.50
C ARG A 382 57.03 12.26 41.67
N GLU A 383 55.90 12.96 41.90
CA GLU A 383 55.74 13.79 43.11
C GLU A 383 55.77 12.95 44.38
N ASP A 384 55.05 11.83 44.42
CA ASP A 384 55.00 10.98 45.61
C ASP A 384 56.32 10.23 45.88
N GLN A 385 57.01 9.75 44.84
CA GLN A 385 58.39 9.25 45.00
C GLN A 385 59.35 10.36 45.48
N ARG A 386 59.17 11.61 45.04
CA ARG A 386 59.97 12.75 45.50
C ARG A 386 59.65 13.17 46.95
N ARG A 387 58.44 12.91 47.45
CA ARG A 387 58.10 12.98 48.89
C ARG A 387 58.73 11.83 49.68
N GLN A 388 58.88 10.67 49.07
CA GLN A 388 59.32 9.41 49.68
C GLN A 388 60.76 9.04 49.28
N GLY A 389 61.69 9.98 49.45
CA GLY A 389 63.01 9.98 48.80
C GLY A 389 63.91 8.77 49.08
N ASP A 390 63.95 7.83 48.13
CA ASP A 390 64.97 6.76 48.06
C ASP A 390 66.29 7.32 47.46
N PRO A 391 67.44 7.23 48.14
CA PRO A 391 68.73 7.68 47.62
C PRO A 391 69.29 6.91 46.42
N ARG A 392 68.66 5.81 45.98
CA ARG A 392 69.25 4.84 45.03
C ARG A 392 68.93 5.10 43.56
N ILE A 393 67.96 5.97 43.26
CA ILE A 393 67.62 6.35 41.89
C ILE A 393 68.26 7.70 41.59
N GLY A 394 69.12 7.75 40.57
CA GLY A 394 69.73 8.99 40.11
C GLY A 394 68.69 9.97 39.58
N LYS A 395 69.03 11.26 39.47
CA LYS A 395 68.18 12.22 38.77
C LYS A 395 68.08 11.83 37.29
N CYS A 396 66.95 11.27 36.88
CA CYS A 396 66.50 11.39 35.50
C CYS A 396 65.76 12.73 35.39
N ASP A 397 66.25 13.61 34.51
CA ASP A 397 65.52 14.83 34.21
C ASP A 397 64.28 14.50 33.35
N GLU A 398 63.35 15.45 33.21
CA GLU A 398 62.02 15.13 32.65
C GLU A 398 62.10 14.85 31.14
N ASP A 399 63.02 15.52 30.45
CA ASP A 399 63.33 15.31 29.04
C ASP A 399 63.83 13.87 28.75
N ASP A 400 64.68 13.29 29.62
CA ASP A 400 65.19 11.92 29.46
C ASP A 400 64.06 10.87 29.52
N LEU A 401 63.14 11.05 30.46
CA LEU A 401 62.01 10.15 30.64
C LEU A 401 61.00 10.28 29.49
N GLU A 402 60.74 11.50 29.03
CA GLU A 402 59.88 11.73 27.87
C GLU A 402 60.50 11.15 26.59
N LEU A 403 61.82 11.30 26.41
CA LEU A 403 62.59 10.71 25.31
C LEU A 403 62.50 9.19 25.28
N ILE A 404 62.76 8.53 26.41
CA ILE A 404 62.69 7.06 26.54
C ILE A 404 61.27 6.55 26.29
N LEU A 405 60.24 7.24 26.80
CA LEU A 405 58.84 6.86 26.60
C LEU A 405 58.40 7.00 25.13
N LYS A 406 58.75 8.10 24.46
CA LYS A 406 58.51 8.32 23.03
C LYS A 406 59.25 7.29 22.17
N LEU A 407 60.50 6.99 22.48
CA LEU A 407 61.31 6.02 21.75
C LEU A 407 60.79 4.59 21.93
N GLY A 408 60.36 4.22 23.14
CA GLY A 408 59.71 2.93 23.42
C GLY A 408 58.39 2.75 22.66
N LEU A 409 57.56 3.79 22.58
CA LEU A 409 56.35 3.80 21.76
C LEU A 409 56.67 3.62 20.26
N LEU A 410 57.68 4.31 19.75
CA LEU A 410 58.11 4.22 18.34
C LEU A 410 58.69 2.83 17.99
N CYS A 411 59.45 2.22 18.89
CA CYS A 411 59.91 0.83 18.78
C CYS A 411 58.77 -0.20 18.79
N SER A 412 57.61 0.16 19.35
CA SER A 412 56.43 -0.70 19.50
C SER A 412 55.40 -0.53 18.37
N HIS A 413 55.74 0.20 17.31
CA HIS A 413 54.82 0.49 16.20
C HIS A 413 54.31 -0.79 15.49
N PRO A 414 53.02 -0.91 15.12
CA PRO A 414 52.48 -2.13 14.51
C PRO A 414 53.20 -2.52 13.21
N ASP A 415 53.39 -1.59 12.26
CA ASP A 415 54.20 -1.83 11.06
C ASP A 415 55.70 -1.93 11.43
N PRO A 416 56.40 -3.04 11.08
CA PRO A 416 57.84 -3.19 11.30
C PRO A 416 58.74 -2.20 10.57
N GLN A 417 58.32 -1.65 9.42
CA GLN A 417 59.15 -0.73 8.60
C GLN A 417 59.27 0.66 9.23
N CYS A 418 58.29 1.08 10.03
CA CYS A 418 58.32 2.37 10.74
C CYS A 418 59.10 2.31 12.07
N ARG A 419 59.56 1.13 12.50
CA ARG A 419 60.33 0.97 13.74
C ARG A 419 61.78 1.43 13.52
N PRO A 420 62.38 2.21 14.43
CA PRO A 420 63.77 2.61 14.31
C PRO A 420 64.70 1.40 14.42
N SER A 421 65.75 1.35 13.61
CA SER A 421 66.81 0.36 13.78
C SER A 421 67.54 0.57 15.10
N MET A 422 68.11 -0.49 15.69
CA MET A 422 68.87 -0.38 16.95
C MET A 422 70.01 0.64 16.89
N ARG A 423 70.55 0.93 15.71
CA ARG A 423 71.53 2.00 15.50
C ARG A 423 70.93 3.39 15.76
N GLN A 424 69.74 3.66 15.22
CA GLN A 424 69.01 4.91 15.45
C GLN A 424 68.55 5.02 16.91
N VAL A 425 68.07 3.93 17.52
CA VAL A 425 67.70 3.89 18.96
C VAL A 425 68.88 4.31 19.84
N VAL A 426 70.08 3.75 19.60
CA VAL A 426 71.30 4.14 20.35
C VAL A 426 71.69 5.59 20.06
N GLN A 427 71.68 6.04 18.81
CA GLN A 427 72.04 7.43 18.46
C GLN A 427 71.10 8.47 19.08
N ILE A 428 69.81 8.14 19.27
CA ILE A 428 68.85 9.00 19.97
C ILE A 428 69.15 9.05 21.47
N LEU A 429 69.43 7.90 22.10
CA LEU A 429 69.78 7.81 23.53
C LEU A 429 71.15 8.42 23.88
N GLU A 430 72.10 8.43 22.93
CA GLU A 430 73.40 9.10 23.06
C GLU A 430 73.35 10.61 22.76
N GLY A 431 72.16 11.16 22.46
CA GLY A 431 71.98 12.59 22.10
C GLY A 431 72.59 12.99 20.75
N ALA A 432 72.98 12.01 19.92
CA ALA A 432 73.59 12.21 18.61
C ALA A 432 72.55 12.38 17.47
N ALA A 433 71.26 12.28 17.78
CA ALA A 433 70.13 12.52 16.89
C ALA A 433 69.02 13.30 17.63
N PRO A 434 68.22 14.13 16.94
CA PRO A 434 67.13 14.87 17.58
C PRO A 434 66.06 13.94 18.15
N ALA A 435 65.48 14.34 19.29
CA ALA A 435 64.41 13.61 19.95
C ALA A 435 63.17 13.47 19.04
N PRO A 436 62.38 12.37 19.14
CA PRO A 436 61.13 12.24 18.42
C PRO A 436 60.16 13.37 18.78
N VAL A 437 59.75 14.16 17.78
CA VAL A 437 58.63 15.09 17.94
C VAL A 437 57.35 14.27 18.10
N THR A 438 56.41 14.76 18.92
CA THR A 438 55.16 14.04 19.22
C THR A 438 54.38 13.70 17.94
N PRO A 439 53.84 12.47 17.81
CA PRO A 439 52.98 12.13 16.68
C PRO A 439 51.69 12.98 16.68
N PRO A 440 51.04 13.20 15.52
CA PRO A 440 49.72 13.81 15.45
C PRO A 440 48.69 13.07 16.31
N GLU A 441 47.63 13.76 16.74
CA GLU A 441 46.75 13.30 17.82
C GLU A 441 45.86 12.08 17.49
N ASP A 442 45.89 11.58 16.26
CA ASP A 442 44.92 10.61 15.70
C ASP A 442 45.15 9.13 16.08
N LEU A 443 46.14 8.83 16.94
CA LEU A 443 46.26 7.50 17.58
C LEU A 443 45.01 7.10 18.39
N GLY A 444 44.10 8.04 18.66
CA GLY A 444 42.82 7.81 19.33
C GLY A 444 41.61 7.49 18.43
N SER A 445 41.73 7.37 17.10
CA SER A 445 40.55 7.15 16.23
C SER A 445 40.80 6.34 14.94
N SER A 446 41.02 5.03 15.08
CA SER A 446 40.89 4.07 13.96
C SER A 446 39.80 3.01 14.22
N GLY A 447 38.61 3.48 14.57
CA GLY A 447 37.39 2.66 14.69
C GLY A 447 36.57 2.58 13.40
N ARG A 448 37.16 2.83 12.22
CA ARG A 448 36.44 2.92 10.94
C ARG A 448 37.19 2.29 9.76
N ILE A 449 36.64 1.16 9.30
CA ILE A 449 36.41 0.73 7.90
C ILE A 449 37.24 1.49 6.82
N PHE A 450 38.13 0.74 6.15
CA PHE A 450 38.79 1.08 4.88
C PHE A 450 39.63 2.38 4.84
N GLY A 451 40.86 2.28 5.35
CA GLY A 451 42.08 2.71 4.65
C GLY A 451 42.25 4.19 4.27
N PHE A 452 43.01 4.91 5.10
CA PHE A 452 43.86 6.02 4.67
C PHE A 452 45.16 5.98 5.50
N TYR A 453 46.31 5.83 4.84
CA TYR A 453 47.65 5.89 5.43
C TYR A 453 48.41 7.01 4.71
N GLU A 454 48.29 8.25 5.20
CA GLU A 454 48.98 9.41 4.61
C GLU A 454 49.63 10.34 5.65
N GLY A 455 49.22 10.28 6.93
CA GLY A 455 49.64 11.25 7.97
C GLY A 455 50.98 10.98 8.67
N PHE A 456 51.71 9.90 8.34
CA PHE A 456 52.94 9.51 9.06
C PHE A 456 54.20 9.39 8.19
N ASP A 457 54.05 9.15 6.89
CA ASP A 457 55.19 9.00 5.97
C ASP A 457 55.98 10.31 5.80
N GLU A 458 55.34 11.47 5.96
CA GLU A 458 56.00 12.77 5.94
C GLU A 458 57.03 12.92 7.09
N PHE A 459 56.76 12.34 8.26
CA PHE A 459 57.69 12.33 9.40
C PHE A 459 58.88 11.39 9.16
N VAL A 460 58.64 10.19 8.61
CA VAL A 460 59.71 9.22 8.30
C VAL A 460 60.66 9.79 7.24
N ASN A 461 60.13 10.45 6.21
CA ASN A 461 60.94 11.11 5.18
C ASN A 461 61.80 12.27 5.74
N MET A 462 61.33 12.98 6.77
CA MET A 462 62.13 14.05 7.39
C MET A 462 63.37 13.51 8.13
N LEU A 463 63.27 12.33 8.72
CA LEU A 463 64.38 11.65 9.42
C LEU A 463 65.41 11.02 8.48
N THR A 464 65.04 10.64 7.25
CA THR A 464 65.99 10.06 6.27
C THR A 464 66.81 11.13 5.54
N THR A 465 66.27 12.33 5.33
CA THR A 465 66.97 13.43 4.64
C THR A 465 68.27 13.93 5.29
N THR A 466 68.54 13.63 6.57
CA THR A 466 69.72 14.14 7.29
C THR A 466 70.99 13.29 7.14
N THR A 467 70.96 12.18 6.38
CA THR A 467 72.07 11.21 6.32
C THR A 467 72.68 10.94 4.93
N GLU A 468 72.84 11.95 4.07
CA GLU A 468 73.66 11.84 2.84
C GLU A 468 74.74 12.94 2.71
N THR A 469 75.95 12.68 3.24
CA THR A 469 77.19 13.29 2.70
C THR A 469 78.47 12.56 3.18
N ALA A 470 78.84 11.46 2.52
CA ALA A 470 80.15 10.80 2.69
C ALA A 470 80.53 9.92 1.49
N THR A 471 80.94 10.53 0.37
CA THR A 471 81.40 9.79 -0.83
C THR A 471 82.85 9.31 -0.72
N VAL A 472 83.09 8.01 -0.94
CA VAL A 472 84.42 7.45 -1.27
C VAL A 472 84.28 6.43 -2.42
N THR A 473 85.18 6.51 -3.40
CA THR A 473 85.09 5.79 -4.68
C THR A 473 86.18 4.72 -4.83
N THR A 474 85.83 3.51 -5.28
CA THR A 474 86.74 2.60 -6.00
C THR A 474 85.99 1.75 -7.04
N GLN A 475 86.66 1.38 -8.14
CA GLN A 475 86.06 0.71 -9.31
C GLN A 475 86.09 -0.84 -9.26
N PRO A 476 85.28 -1.54 -10.09
CA PRO A 476 85.16 -3.01 -10.11
C PRO A 476 85.90 -3.71 -11.27
N PRO A 477 86.03 -5.06 -11.25
CA PRO A 477 86.45 -5.87 -12.40
C PRO A 477 85.42 -6.94 -12.89
N SER A 478 84.98 -6.78 -14.15
CA SER A 478 84.79 -7.83 -15.19
C SER A 478 84.14 -9.22 -14.89
N SER A 479 82.85 -9.34 -15.23
CA SER A 479 82.26 -10.24 -16.26
C SER A 479 82.70 -11.71 -16.49
N ARG A 480 81.74 -12.64 -16.39
CA ARG A 480 81.47 -13.85 -17.23
C ARG A 480 80.02 -14.34 -16.91
N SER A 481 79.09 -14.77 -17.78
CA SER A 481 79.07 -15.29 -19.18
C SER A 481 79.69 -16.69 -19.35
N SER A 482 79.01 -17.72 -19.92
CA SER A 482 77.60 -17.86 -20.39
C SER A 482 77.18 -19.35 -20.44
N ASP A 483 75.93 -19.62 -20.85
CA ASP A 483 75.24 -20.91 -20.96
C ASP A 483 75.85 -21.93 -21.96
N GLU A 484 75.52 -23.23 -21.77
CA GLU A 484 75.24 -24.31 -22.77
C GLU A 484 75.12 -25.68 -22.03
N HIS A 485 74.44 -26.76 -22.50
CA HIS A 485 73.78 -27.07 -23.78
C HIS A 485 72.57 -28.07 -23.59
N GLN A 486 71.81 -28.28 -24.68
CA GLN A 486 70.66 -29.19 -24.94
C GLN A 486 70.76 -30.66 -24.42
N LYS A 487 69.70 -31.37 -23.95
CA LYS A 487 68.37 -31.80 -24.53
C LYS A 487 68.45 -33.03 -25.47
N LEU A 488 67.77 -34.14 -25.10
CA LEU A 488 67.28 -35.32 -25.86
C LEU A 488 66.77 -36.37 -24.81
N ILE A 489 65.87 -37.35 -25.01
CA ILE A 489 65.14 -37.94 -26.15
C ILE A 489 63.64 -38.11 -25.76
N SER A 490 62.71 -38.15 -26.72
CA SER A 490 61.34 -38.69 -26.55
C SER A 490 61.21 -40.07 -27.19
N GLY A 491 60.72 -41.07 -26.45
CA GLY A 491 60.45 -42.44 -26.92
C GLY A 491 59.60 -43.20 -25.92
#